data_AF-A0A0K2J9A1-F1
#
_entry.id   AF-A0A0K2J9A1-F1
#
_cell.length_a   1.000
_cell.length_b   1.000
_cell.length_c   1.000
_cell.angle_alpha   90.00
_cell.angle_beta   90.00
_cell.angle_gamma   90.00
#
_symmetry.space_group_name_H-M   'P 1'
#
loop_
_entity.id
_entity.type
_entity.pdbx_description
1 polymer ?
#
loop_
_entity_poly.entity_id
_entity_poly.type
_entity_poly.pdbx_seq_one_letter_code
_entity_poly.pdbx_strand_id
1 'polypeptide(L)'
;MNIETYEEAKKIFLHYNGSYFHMQREEYLEQYMKFNISKKEERKWLKEKVEKILSKMSEIKNINLKYDKYWNILYILTKTLEDNHLLDKTISAFEKDLKYLDIFSINMILEMIHANKKIWKNYKRKLKTVIQQNDISINEIISKEHNKSNGTQFFTEEEVMKGYRKILSELN
;
A
#
# COMPACT_ATOMS: atom_id res chain seq x y z
N MET A 1 23.47 22.52 4.88
CA MET A 1 23.67 21.09 4.57
C MET A 1 24.16 21.00 3.13
N ASN A 2 25.24 20.28 2.85
CA ASN A 2 25.70 20.12 1.46
C ASN A 2 24.76 19.16 0.71
N ILE A 3 24.80 19.16 -0.62
CA ILE A 3 23.86 18.37 -1.45
C ILE A 3 24.02 16.86 -1.17
N GLU A 4 25.25 16.39 -0.98
CA GLU A 4 25.55 14.97 -0.70
C GLU A 4 24.91 14.49 0.62
N THR A 5 25.02 15.28 1.69
CA THR A 5 24.39 14.96 2.99
C THR A 5 22.87 15.06 2.95
N TYR A 6 22.30 15.95 2.12
CA TYR A 6 20.84 16.02 1.91
C TYR A 6 20.31 14.74 1.22
N GLU A 7 20.98 14.31 0.16
CA GLU A 7 20.57 13.11 -0.59
C GLU A 7 20.79 11.81 0.21
N GLU A 8 21.86 11.74 1.00
CA GLU A 8 22.08 10.62 1.93
C GLU A 8 20.98 10.55 2.99
N ALA A 9 20.65 11.67 3.63
CA ALA A 9 19.55 11.76 4.59
C ALA A 9 18.22 11.32 3.96
N LYS A 10 17.92 11.82 2.75
CA LYS A 10 16.71 11.45 2.01
C LYS A 10 16.66 9.96 1.71
N LYS A 11 17.78 9.36 1.29
CA LYS A 11 17.89 7.92 1.00
C LYS A 11 17.60 7.08 2.23
N ILE A 12 18.23 7.38 3.37
CA ILE A 12 17.99 6.69 4.64
C ILE A 12 16.52 6.85 5.05
N PHE A 13 16.01 8.08 5.07
CA PHE A 13 14.64 8.35 5.49
C PHE A 13 13.60 7.60 4.65
N LEU A 14 13.75 7.64 3.33
CA LEU A 14 12.83 6.99 2.40
C LEU A 14 12.98 5.47 2.37
N HIS A 15 14.16 4.92 2.69
CA HIS A 15 14.34 3.48 2.83
C HIS A 15 13.36 2.91 3.88
N TYR A 16 13.27 3.58 5.03
CA TYR A 16 12.39 3.19 6.13
C TYR A 16 10.97 3.76 6.06
N ASN A 17 10.54 4.31 4.92
CA ASN A 17 9.22 4.94 4.77
C ASN A 17 8.94 6.03 5.84
N GLY A 18 9.99 6.71 6.30
CA GLY A 18 9.95 7.71 7.36
C GLY A 18 9.66 7.16 8.76
N SER A 19 9.75 5.84 8.97
CA SER A 19 9.51 5.22 10.27
C SER A 19 10.75 5.26 11.16
N TYR A 20 10.77 6.19 12.10
CA TYR A 20 11.84 6.27 13.12
C TYR A 20 11.93 5.02 13.99
N PHE A 21 10.80 4.34 14.21
CA PHE A 21 10.79 3.07 14.92
C PHE A 21 11.64 2.00 14.20
N HIS A 22 11.49 1.87 12.88
CA HIS A 22 12.30 0.91 12.10
C HIS A 22 13.76 1.35 12.03
N MET A 23 14.04 2.65 11.85
CA MET A 23 15.40 3.19 11.92
C MET A 23 16.07 2.89 13.26
N GLN A 24 15.34 2.99 14.37
CA GLN A 24 15.89 2.69 15.70
C GLN A 24 16.23 1.21 15.85
N ARG A 25 15.36 0.32 15.36
CA ARG A 25 15.58 -1.14 15.43
C ARG A 25 16.79 -1.61 14.63
N GLU A 26 17.14 -0.89 13.59
CA GLU A 26 18.29 -1.18 12.73
C GLU A 26 19.47 -0.21 12.99
N GLU A 27 19.46 0.52 14.10
CA GLU A 27 20.57 1.38 14.55
C GLU A 27 20.94 2.55 13.61
N TYR A 28 20.04 2.93 12.69
CA TYR A 28 20.22 4.07 11.78
C TYR A 28 19.66 5.39 12.30
N LEU A 29 18.83 5.38 13.36
CA LEU A 29 18.17 6.61 13.83
C LEU A 29 19.17 7.66 14.28
N GLU A 30 20.19 7.29 15.06
CA GLU A 30 21.19 8.24 15.55
C GLU A 30 21.98 8.90 14.42
N GLN A 31 22.36 8.14 13.39
CA GLN A 31 22.99 8.69 12.18
C GLN A 31 22.03 9.66 11.49
N TYR A 32 20.75 9.27 11.34
CA TYR A 32 19.77 10.10 10.65
C TYR A 32 19.52 11.43 11.37
N MET A 33 19.43 11.43 12.70
CA MET A 33 19.15 12.64 13.48
C MET A 33 20.25 13.70 13.36
N LYS A 34 21.49 13.31 13.03
CA LYS A 34 22.62 14.25 12.80
C LYS A 34 22.40 15.15 11.58
N PHE A 35 21.60 14.73 10.60
CA PHE A 35 21.29 15.56 9.42
C PHE A 35 20.36 16.73 9.73
N ASN A 36 19.69 16.73 10.89
CA ASN A 36 18.81 17.82 11.34
C ASN A 36 17.75 18.23 10.29
N ILE A 37 17.12 17.22 9.66
CA ILE A 37 16.09 17.44 8.64
C ILE A 37 14.80 17.92 9.31
N SER A 38 14.21 18.98 8.76
CA SER A 38 12.92 19.47 9.26
C SER A 38 11.78 18.51 8.92
N LYS A 39 10.77 18.42 9.81
CA LYS A 39 9.53 17.66 9.57
C LYS A 39 8.83 18.05 8.26
N LYS A 40 8.95 19.31 7.83
CA LYS A 40 8.38 19.79 6.56
C LYS A 40 9.03 19.11 5.36
N GLU A 41 10.36 19.01 5.36
CA GLU A 41 11.12 18.34 4.30
C GLU A 41 10.86 16.83 4.28
N GLU A 42 10.84 16.19 5.45
CA GLU A 42 10.45 14.77 5.57
C GLU A 42 9.08 14.48 4.94
N ARG A 43 8.08 15.30 5.27
CA ARG A 43 6.73 15.19 4.68
C ARG A 43 6.76 15.37 3.17
N LYS A 44 7.53 16.34 2.67
CA LYS A 44 7.71 16.57 1.23
C LYS A 44 8.28 15.33 0.54
N TRP A 45 9.32 14.72 1.10
CA TRP A 45 9.92 13.51 0.52
C TRP A 45 8.96 12.32 0.48
N LEU A 46 8.14 12.11 1.52
CA LEU A 46 7.14 11.04 1.51
C LEU A 46 6.04 11.28 0.48
N LYS A 47 5.57 12.53 0.34
CA LYS A 47 4.62 12.89 -0.71
C LYS A 47 5.17 12.59 -2.10
N GLU A 48 6.38 13.05 -2.38
CA GLU A 48 7.08 12.77 -3.64
C GLU A 48 7.21 11.25 -3.88
N LYS A 49 7.55 10.46 -2.84
CA LYS A 49 7.64 9.00 -2.94
C LYS A 49 6.30 8.38 -3.29
N VAL A 50 5.23 8.74 -2.58
CA VAL A 50 3.87 8.21 -2.83
C VAL A 50 3.42 8.55 -4.24
N GLU A 51 3.56 9.81 -4.66
CA GLU A 51 3.19 10.26 -6.00
C GLU A 51 3.98 9.52 -7.08
N LYS A 52 5.29 9.34 -6.89
CA LYS A 52 6.14 8.58 -7.81
C LYS A 52 5.72 7.11 -7.90
N ILE A 53 5.32 6.48 -6.80
CA ILE A 53 4.80 5.10 -6.83
C ILE A 53 3.49 5.06 -7.61
N LEU A 54 2.54 5.94 -7.31
CA LEU A 54 1.25 6.02 -8.03
C LEU A 54 1.44 6.24 -9.54
N SER A 55 2.33 7.15 -9.94
CA SER A 55 2.63 7.39 -11.36
C SER A 55 3.28 6.19 -12.05
N LYS A 56 4.16 5.46 -11.36
CA LYS A 56 4.76 4.25 -11.93
C LYS A 56 3.77 3.10 -12.08
N MET A 57 2.71 3.06 -11.26
CA MET A 57 1.71 2.00 -11.34
C MET A 57 0.97 2.00 -12.67
N SER A 58 0.79 3.14 -13.35
CA SER A 58 0.18 3.16 -14.69
C SER A 58 1.03 2.48 -15.77
N GLU A 59 2.34 2.31 -15.53
CA GLU A 59 3.28 1.68 -16.47
C GLU A 59 3.41 0.17 -16.25
N ILE A 60 2.88 -0.35 -15.14
CA ILE A 60 2.99 -1.77 -14.78
C ILE A 60 2.07 -2.60 -15.68
N LYS A 61 2.69 -3.43 -16.54
CA LYS A 61 1.95 -4.37 -17.41
C LYS A 61 1.25 -5.48 -16.63
N ASN A 62 1.92 -6.02 -15.61
CA ASN A 62 1.34 -7.07 -14.77
C ASN A 62 0.57 -6.45 -13.60
N ILE A 63 -0.73 -6.28 -13.79
CA ILE A 63 -1.59 -5.60 -12.84
C ILE A 63 -1.58 -6.25 -11.45
N ASN A 64 -1.45 -7.57 -11.36
CA ASN A 64 -1.46 -8.30 -10.09
C ASN A 64 -0.27 -7.91 -9.21
N LEU A 65 0.87 -7.50 -9.79
CA LEU A 65 2.03 -7.01 -9.03
C LEU A 65 1.84 -5.60 -8.43
N LYS A 66 0.68 -4.97 -8.63
CA LYS A 66 0.38 -3.67 -8.04
C LYS A 66 0.06 -3.73 -6.55
N TYR A 67 -0.35 -4.87 -5.99
CA TYR A 67 -0.76 -4.96 -4.58
C TYR A 67 0.38 -4.52 -3.63
N ASP A 68 1.63 -4.91 -3.91
CA ASP A 68 2.81 -4.47 -3.16
C ASP A 68 3.00 -2.95 -3.18
N LYS A 69 2.63 -2.31 -4.28
CA LYS A 69 2.72 -0.85 -4.43
C LYS A 69 1.63 -0.17 -3.62
N TYR A 70 0.41 -0.70 -3.66
CA TYR A 70 -0.69 -0.27 -2.77
C TYR A 70 -0.31 -0.44 -1.30
N TRP A 71 0.30 -1.56 -0.92
CA TRP A 71 0.80 -1.79 0.43
C TRP A 71 1.78 -0.71 0.87
N ASN A 72 2.79 -0.42 0.04
CA ASN A 72 3.79 0.60 0.34
C ASN A 72 3.16 1.99 0.52
N ILE A 73 2.24 2.37 -0.37
CA ILE A 73 1.56 3.66 -0.30
C ILE A 73 0.68 3.74 0.95
N LEU A 74 -0.18 2.73 1.17
CA LEU A 74 -1.06 2.69 2.33
C LEU A 74 -0.26 2.69 3.63
N TYR A 75 0.85 1.94 3.71
CA TYR A 75 1.73 1.99 4.88
C TYR A 75 2.22 3.41 5.15
N ILE A 76 2.79 4.10 4.15
CA ILE A 76 3.27 5.48 4.30
C ILE A 76 2.14 6.41 4.73
N LEU A 77 0.99 6.35 4.06
CA LEU A 77 -0.14 7.25 4.31
C LEU A 77 -0.79 6.99 5.67
N THR A 78 -0.84 5.76 6.13
CA THR A 78 -1.55 5.39 7.37
C THR A 78 -0.67 5.38 8.62
N LYS A 79 0.64 5.20 8.48
CA LYS A 79 1.58 5.07 9.61
C LYS A 79 2.52 6.26 9.77
N THR A 80 2.71 7.07 8.73
CA THR A 80 3.71 8.15 8.77
C THR A 80 3.16 9.51 8.34
N LEU A 81 2.52 9.59 7.17
CA LEU A 81 2.21 10.88 6.53
C LEU A 81 0.81 11.44 6.86
N GLU A 82 -0.19 10.57 6.97
CA GLU A 82 -1.60 10.90 7.25
C GLU A 82 -2.23 11.92 6.27
N ASP A 83 -1.85 11.86 4.99
CA ASP A 83 -2.38 12.74 3.94
C ASP A 83 -3.66 12.15 3.32
N ASN A 84 -4.82 12.73 3.67
CA ASN A 84 -6.12 12.26 3.20
C ASN A 84 -6.32 12.43 1.69
N HIS A 85 -5.74 13.46 1.07
CA HIS A 85 -5.89 13.70 -0.37
C HIS A 85 -5.16 12.63 -1.18
N LEU A 86 -3.93 12.29 -0.79
CA LEU A 86 -3.20 11.19 -1.42
C LEU A 86 -3.86 9.83 -1.12
N LEU A 87 -4.49 9.67 0.04
CA LEU A 87 -5.26 8.48 0.36
C LEU A 87 -6.47 8.34 -0.55
N ASP A 88 -7.28 9.39 -0.74
CA ASP A 88 -8.40 9.41 -1.69
C ASP A 88 -7.96 9.02 -3.10
N LYS A 89 -6.83 9.58 -3.56
CA LYS A 89 -6.24 9.27 -4.86
C LYS A 89 -5.82 7.79 -4.96
N THR A 90 -5.24 7.25 -3.89
CA THR A 90 -4.82 5.84 -3.80
C THR A 90 -6.03 4.90 -3.85
N ILE A 91 -7.08 5.17 -3.07
CA ILE A 91 -8.32 4.39 -3.09
C ILE A 91 -8.97 4.46 -4.48
N SER A 92 -9.02 5.64 -5.10
CA SER A 92 -9.59 5.79 -6.45
C SER A 92 -8.77 5.09 -7.54
N ALA A 93 -7.45 4.96 -7.38
CA ALA A 93 -6.62 4.15 -8.25
C ALA A 93 -6.93 2.65 -8.06
N PHE A 94 -7.04 2.19 -6.81
CA PHE A 94 -7.41 0.83 -6.49
C PHE A 94 -8.77 0.44 -7.09
N GLU A 95 -9.77 1.31 -6.99
CA GLU A 95 -11.10 1.08 -7.57
C GLU A 95 -11.06 0.82 -9.09
N LYS A 96 -10.14 1.49 -9.82
CA LYS A 96 -9.97 1.29 -11.26
C LYS A 96 -9.29 -0.03 -11.59
N ASP A 97 -8.36 -0.45 -10.74
CA ASP A 97 -7.60 -1.69 -10.91
C ASP A 97 -8.38 -2.92 -10.43
N LEU A 98 -9.43 -2.74 -9.62
CA LEU A 98 -10.17 -3.82 -8.94
C LEU A 98 -10.65 -4.94 -9.86
N LYS A 99 -11.19 -4.64 -11.05
CA LYS A 99 -11.65 -5.64 -12.04
C LYS A 99 -10.53 -6.46 -12.69
N TYR A 100 -9.29 -6.04 -12.52
CA TYR A 100 -8.13 -6.66 -13.16
C TYR A 100 -7.25 -7.42 -12.16
N LEU A 101 -7.44 -7.18 -10.87
CA LEU A 101 -6.70 -7.84 -9.80
C LEU A 101 -7.29 -9.20 -9.48
N ASP A 102 -6.45 -10.17 -9.15
CA ASP A 102 -6.89 -11.43 -8.54
C ASP A 102 -7.53 -11.18 -7.15
N ILE A 103 -8.34 -12.13 -6.69
CA ILE A 103 -9.05 -12.03 -5.41
C ILE A 103 -8.06 -11.93 -4.25
N PHE A 104 -6.92 -12.62 -4.33
CA PHE A 104 -5.83 -12.50 -3.37
C PHE A 104 -5.36 -11.05 -3.19
N SER A 105 -5.00 -10.36 -4.27
CA SER A 105 -4.55 -8.96 -4.23
C SER A 105 -5.63 -8.03 -3.67
N ILE A 106 -6.87 -8.22 -4.11
CA ILE A 106 -8.02 -7.46 -3.61
C ILE A 106 -8.16 -7.66 -2.10
N ASN A 107 -8.12 -8.92 -1.63
CA ASN A 107 -8.22 -9.25 -0.22
C ASN A 107 -7.14 -8.55 0.59
N MET A 108 -5.88 -8.66 0.17
CA MET A 108 -4.75 -8.03 0.85
C MET A 108 -4.92 -6.52 0.99
N ILE A 109 -5.30 -5.82 -0.09
CA ILE A 109 -5.50 -4.36 -0.05
C ILE A 109 -6.65 -3.98 0.88
N LEU A 110 -7.76 -4.73 0.85
CA LEU A 110 -8.90 -4.49 1.74
C LEU A 110 -8.56 -4.75 3.21
N GLU A 111 -7.77 -5.79 3.53
CA GLU A 111 -7.30 -6.04 4.90
C GLU A 111 -6.48 -4.87 5.44
N MET A 112 -5.60 -4.29 4.61
CA MET A 112 -4.81 -3.11 4.99
C MET A 112 -5.68 -1.91 5.28
N ILE A 113 -6.68 -1.65 4.44
CA ILE A 113 -7.65 -0.56 4.63
C ILE A 113 -8.47 -0.81 5.90
N HIS A 114 -8.93 -2.05 6.11
CA HIS A 114 -9.71 -2.46 7.27
C HIS A 114 -8.94 -2.31 8.59
N ALA A 115 -7.64 -2.66 8.60
CA ALA A 115 -6.78 -2.54 9.78
C ALA A 115 -6.69 -1.10 10.33
N ASN A 116 -6.93 -0.09 9.49
CA ASN A 116 -7.08 1.30 9.93
C ASN A 116 -8.56 1.66 10.08
N LYS A 117 -9.07 1.59 11.32
CA LYS A 117 -10.48 1.86 11.65
C LYS A 117 -11.00 3.21 11.14
N LYS A 118 -10.16 4.26 11.13
CA LYS A 118 -10.54 5.59 10.65
C LYS A 118 -10.79 5.58 9.15
N ILE A 119 -9.87 4.97 8.40
CA ILE A 119 -9.98 4.83 6.94
C ILE A 119 -11.15 3.92 6.60
N TRP A 120 -11.24 2.76 7.24
CA TRP A 120 -12.35 1.85 7.06
C TRP A 120 -13.70 2.56 7.21
N LYS A 121 -13.90 3.31 8.30
CA LYS A 121 -15.13 4.07 8.53
C LYS A 121 -15.44 5.06 7.39
N ASN A 122 -14.43 5.72 6.85
CA ASN A 122 -14.60 6.73 5.81
C ASN A 122 -14.86 6.13 4.42
N TYR A 123 -14.22 5.00 4.09
CA TYR A 123 -14.26 4.42 2.75
C TYR A 123 -15.11 3.15 2.63
N LYS A 124 -15.56 2.54 3.73
CA LYS A 124 -16.35 1.29 3.75
C LYS A 124 -17.52 1.34 2.76
N ARG A 125 -18.32 2.42 2.78
CA ARG A 125 -19.48 2.56 1.89
C ARG A 125 -19.06 2.60 0.42
N LYS A 126 -18.00 3.35 0.10
CA LYS A 126 -17.48 3.49 -1.26
C LYS A 126 -16.94 2.15 -1.78
N LEU A 127 -16.12 1.46 -0.97
CA LEU A 127 -15.57 0.15 -1.28
C LEU A 127 -16.69 -0.89 -1.48
N LYS A 128 -17.71 -0.91 -0.62
CA LYS A 128 -18.89 -1.77 -0.76
C LYS A 128 -19.55 -1.56 -2.12
N THR A 129 -19.84 -0.31 -2.49
CA THR A 129 -20.47 0.02 -3.77
C THR A 129 -19.63 -0.45 -4.95
N VAL A 130 -18.32 -0.17 -4.95
CA VAL A 130 -17.44 -0.56 -6.06
C VAL A 130 -17.35 -2.08 -6.19
N ILE A 131 -17.19 -2.80 -5.09
CA ILE A 131 -17.14 -4.27 -5.10
C ILE A 131 -18.45 -4.86 -5.63
N GLN A 132 -19.61 -4.33 -5.22
CA GLN A 132 -20.91 -4.82 -5.69
C GLN A 132 -21.17 -4.52 -7.17
N GLN A 133 -20.62 -3.41 -7.69
CA GLN A 133 -20.79 -3.00 -9.07
C GLN A 133 -19.85 -3.70 -10.05
N ASN A 134 -18.74 -4.27 -9.55
CA ASN A 134 -17.81 -5.02 -10.37
C ASN A 134 -18.14 -6.51 -10.25
N ASP A 135 -18.28 -7.21 -11.37
CA ASP A 135 -18.46 -8.66 -11.39
C ASP A 135 -17.11 -9.36 -11.15
N ILE A 136 -16.61 -9.23 -9.92
CA ILE A 136 -15.35 -9.81 -9.48
C ILE A 136 -15.37 -11.34 -9.38
N SER A 137 -16.54 -11.97 -9.60
CA SER A 137 -16.65 -13.43 -9.60
C SER A 137 -15.90 -14.07 -10.76
N ILE A 138 -15.60 -13.28 -11.80
CA ILE A 138 -14.81 -13.69 -12.96
C ILE A 138 -13.30 -13.57 -12.73
N ASN A 139 -12.87 -12.94 -11.64
CA ASN A 139 -11.47 -12.74 -11.35
C ASN A 139 -10.82 -14.07 -10.95
N GLU A 140 -9.57 -14.28 -11.35
CA GLU A 140 -8.77 -15.39 -10.82
C GLU A 140 -8.69 -15.29 -9.29
N ILE A 141 -8.77 -16.41 -8.57
CA ILE A 141 -8.68 -16.40 -7.10
C ILE A 141 -7.26 -16.03 -6.69
N ILE A 142 -6.28 -16.72 -7.29
CA ILE A 142 -4.84 -16.46 -7.13
C ILE A 142 -4.20 -16.52 -8.50
N SER A 143 -3.55 -15.44 -8.91
CA SER A 143 -2.89 -15.37 -10.21
C SER A 143 -1.69 -16.30 -10.28
N LYS A 144 -1.29 -16.68 -11.49
CA LYS A 144 -0.11 -17.54 -11.72
C LYS A 144 1.18 -16.95 -11.15
N GLU A 145 1.28 -15.63 -11.10
CA GLU A 145 2.41 -14.91 -10.53
C GLU A 145 2.51 -15.06 -9.02
N HIS A 146 1.38 -15.01 -8.30
CA HIS A 146 1.34 -15.25 -6.86
C HIS A 146 1.47 -16.74 -6.51
N ASN A 147 0.96 -17.62 -7.37
CA ASN A 147 1.06 -19.07 -7.21
C ASN A 147 2.46 -19.63 -7.49
N LYS A 148 3.39 -18.86 -8.08
CA LYS A 148 4.73 -19.36 -8.46
C LYS A 148 5.86 -18.41 -8.09
N SER A 149 6.00 -18.11 -6.79
CA SER A 149 7.33 -17.82 -6.25
C SER A 149 7.98 -19.14 -5.84
N ASN A 150 8.97 -19.62 -6.61
CA ASN A 150 9.75 -20.83 -6.36
C ASN A 150 8.94 -22.15 -6.19
N GLY A 151 7.75 -22.23 -6.78
CA GLY A 151 6.92 -23.46 -6.75
C GLY A 151 6.27 -23.78 -5.40
N THR A 152 6.34 -22.87 -4.42
CA THR A 152 5.66 -23.04 -3.12
C THR A 152 4.40 -22.18 -3.10
N GLN A 153 3.23 -22.84 -3.01
CA GLN A 153 1.96 -22.16 -2.80
C GLN A 153 1.83 -21.78 -1.33
N PHE A 154 1.83 -20.48 -1.02
CA PHE A 154 1.72 -19.98 0.35
C PHE A 154 0.27 -19.97 0.87
N PHE A 155 -0.72 -19.86 -0.02
CA PHE A 155 -2.14 -19.83 0.30
C PHE A 155 -2.93 -20.70 -0.67
N THR A 156 -3.85 -21.49 -0.14
CA THR A 156 -4.85 -22.19 -0.95
C THR A 156 -5.93 -21.22 -1.42
N GLU A 157 -6.57 -21.51 -2.56
CA GLU A 157 -7.71 -20.73 -3.04
C GLU A 157 -8.86 -20.67 -2.02
N GLU A 158 -9.05 -21.75 -1.25
CA GLU A 158 -10.04 -21.80 -0.17
C GLU A 158 -9.73 -20.82 0.95
N GLU A 159 -8.47 -20.72 1.39
CA GLU A 159 -8.05 -19.75 2.40
C GLU A 159 -8.24 -18.31 1.92
N VAL A 160 -7.88 -18.03 0.68
CA VAL A 160 -8.08 -16.71 0.06
C VAL A 160 -9.57 -16.36 0.01
N MET A 161 -10.42 -17.28 -0.45
CA MET A 161 -11.87 -17.06 -0.52
C MET A 161 -12.50 -16.92 0.86
N LYS A 162 -11.99 -17.62 1.88
CA LYS A 162 -12.45 -17.47 3.27
C LYS A 162 -12.14 -16.09 3.81
N GLY A 163 -10.92 -15.60 3.62
CA GLY A 163 -10.52 -14.22 3.99
C GLY A 163 -11.39 -13.19 3.27
N TYR A 164 -11.56 -13.37 1.97
CA TYR A 164 -12.35 -12.47 1.14
C TYR A 164 -13.81 -12.38 1.60
N ARG A 165 -14.48 -13.53 1.80
CA ARG A 165 -15.86 -13.58 2.30
C ARG A 165 -16.00 -12.93 3.68
N LYS A 166 -15.01 -13.10 4.57
CA LYS A 166 -15.00 -12.46 5.89
C LYS A 166 -15.03 -10.95 5.74
N ILE A 167 -14.13 -10.37 4.95
CA ILE A 167 -14.09 -8.91 4.72
C ILE A 167 -15.38 -8.42 4.07
N LEU A 168 -15.92 -9.16 3.10
CA LEU A 168 -17.20 -8.83 2.49
C LEU A 168 -18.35 -8.78 3.50
N SER A 169 -18.39 -9.70 4.45
CA SER A 169 -19.39 -9.69 5.51
C SER A 169 -19.28 -8.43 6.39
N GLU A 170 -18.07 -7.91 6.57
CA GLU A 170 -17.80 -6.68 7.33
C GLU A 170 -18.04 -5.41 6.52
N LEU A 171 -18.08 -5.50 5.18
CA LEU A 171 -18.53 -4.41 4.30
C LEU A 171 -20.05 -4.26 4.30
N ASN A 172 -20.81 -5.29 4.68
CA ASN A 172 -22.26 -5.23 4.70
C ASN A 172 -22.83 -4.28 5.75
#